data_AF-M6AC87-F1
#
_entry.id   AF-M6AC87-F1
#
_cell.length_a   1.000
_cell.length_b   1.000
_cell.length_c   1.000
_cell.angle_alpha   90.00
_cell.angle_beta   90.00
_cell.angle_gamma   90.00
#
_symmetry.space_group_name_H-M   'P 1'
#
loop_
_entity.id
_entity.type
_entity.pdbx_description
1 polymer ?
#
loop_
_entity_poly.entity_id
_entity_poly.type
_entity_poly.pdbx_seq_one_letter_code
_entity_poly.pdbx_strand_id
1 'polypeptide(L)'
;MQHYLTYKDETSDKFWNIEVNGDLFTVTYGKTGTPGQTQTKEFKDEITCLKEAKKLLNEKLKKGYVEQQNFKTDQDKSSQKSEAEESYLLEWNKLVDANGSDRLPSVLAEHFSCLADMPGFDVVLRSLMQHAEQVEIQDADETKKNLVIRFRKDDDELIASPPFLGSQYKTYPRSFQNIMKKHENLHLKKSDLSLGNDGGFDAKELEDVDSEWLNLVEEPSQIQVALTDYSDWWLYHPENKNGFGEPTIHFCSHEDMEIEEGVPYNVGAFFLKNLVERLELDIPIPIVETPLIEQEKKEWWKYLTWIENGKHSSTQPRNLYYLPNDGILSTPPSDETWSQATQVWFKGLTSLIEVPLDKMSSLDNLQLFPGGEKKALKLSSLDGIERAPRLVVLDVASQGLSNLDPLSKLPNLKVLFGSNNSIQDLSPLSQCRNLETLYLNANKISNISPLALLLEIETLWIDQNPIKDILPLTGLKKLKELQIPGKLPKENLEQFKKLRPDVKISF
;
A
#
# COMPACT_ATOMS: atom_id res chain seq x y z
N MET A 1 5.60 7.36 28.42
CA MET A 1 6.66 8.11 27.70
C MET A 1 7.99 7.46 28.02
N GLN A 2 8.83 7.10 27.04
CA GLN A 2 10.12 6.44 27.29
C GLN A 2 11.16 6.94 26.28
N HIS A 3 12.33 7.35 26.77
CA HIS A 3 13.41 7.90 25.95
C HIS A 3 14.76 7.37 26.42
N TYR A 4 15.54 6.80 25.50
CA TYR A 4 16.92 6.39 25.75
C TYR A 4 17.89 7.35 25.05
N LEU A 5 18.77 7.96 25.84
CA LEU A 5 19.68 9.01 25.43
C LEU A 5 21.11 8.57 25.69
N THR A 6 22.00 8.76 24.72
CA THR A 6 23.44 8.52 24.88
C THR A 6 24.24 9.79 24.65
N TYR A 7 25.37 9.91 25.35
CA TYR A 7 26.33 10.99 25.17
C TYR A 7 27.73 10.40 25.19
N LYS A 8 28.49 10.66 24.13
CA LYS A 8 29.84 10.14 23.94
C LYS A 8 30.81 11.25 23.54
N ASP A 9 31.85 11.43 24.32
CA ASP A 9 33.03 12.25 24.01
C ASP A 9 34.33 11.48 24.30
N GLU A 10 35.49 12.12 24.12
CA GLU A 10 36.81 11.48 24.30
C GLU A 10 37.04 10.91 25.72
N THR A 11 36.26 11.33 26.71
CA THR A 11 36.43 10.96 28.13
C THR A 11 35.18 10.37 28.80
N SER A 12 34.00 10.50 28.17
CA SER A 12 32.70 10.11 28.73
C SER A 12 31.90 9.29 27.72
N ASP A 13 31.31 8.19 28.18
CA ASP A 13 30.33 7.40 27.44
C ASP A 13 29.17 7.07 28.40
N LYS A 14 28.08 7.84 28.31
CA LYS A 14 27.00 7.85 29.31
C LYS A 14 25.65 7.65 28.67
N PHE A 15 24.73 7.03 29.41
CA PHE A 15 23.35 6.89 29.01
C PHE A 15 22.38 7.43 30.06
N TRP A 16 21.20 7.84 29.60
CA TRP A 16 20.02 8.17 30.41
C TRP A 16 18.80 7.50 29.78
N ASN A 17 18.05 6.78 30.58
CA ASN A 17 16.72 6.27 30.27
C ASN A 17 15.71 7.04 31.10
N ILE A 18 14.71 7.64 30.45
CA ILE A 18 13.68 8.49 31.08
C ILE A 18 12.32 7.85 30.77
N GLU A 19 11.63 7.39 31.81
CA GLU A 19 10.41 6.60 31.73
C GLU A 19 9.28 7.23 32.55
N VAL A 20 8.10 7.37 31.95
CA VAL A 20 6.88 7.75 32.64
C VAL A 20 5.83 6.69 32.37
N ASN A 21 5.30 6.13 33.45
CA ASN A 21 4.19 5.20 33.46
C ASN A 21 3.13 5.70 34.45
N GLY A 22 2.02 6.25 33.95
CA GLY A 22 1.02 6.95 34.76
C GLY A 22 1.63 8.12 35.54
N ASP A 23 1.50 8.09 36.86
CA ASP A 23 2.03 9.10 37.78
C ASP A 23 3.44 8.77 38.32
N LEU A 24 4.07 7.68 37.85
CA LEU A 24 5.43 7.29 38.20
C LEU A 24 6.45 7.77 37.15
N PHE A 25 7.48 8.47 37.62
CA PHE A 25 8.61 8.94 36.84
C PHE A 25 9.88 8.18 37.24
N THR A 26 10.39 7.33 36.36
CA THR A 26 11.63 6.57 36.56
C THR A 26 12.74 7.11 35.66
N VAL A 27 13.93 7.25 36.22
CA VAL A 27 15.13 7.65 35.50
C VAL A 27 16.27 6.70 35.83
N THR A 28 16.84 6.08 34.80
CA THR A 28 18.04 5.24 34.93
C THR A 28 19.20 5.90 34.21
N TYR A 29 20.35 6.09 34.86
CA TYR A 29 21.50 6.72 34.23
C TYR A 29 22.83 6.07 34.64
N GLY A 30 23.80 6.06 33.74
CA GLY A 30 25.06 5.37 33.99
C GLY A 30 26.07 5.50 32.85
N LYS A 31 27.14 4.70 32.92
CA LYS A 31 28.09 4.53 31.82
C LYS A 31 27.47 3.57 30.79
N THR A 32 27.57 3.85 29.50
CA THR A 32 26.99 3.00 28.45
C THR A 32 27.54 1.57 28.57
N GLY A 33 26.63 0.58 28.51
CA GLY A 33 26.96 -0.85 28.70
C GLY A 33 26.99 -1.34 30.16
N THR A 34 26.65 -0.49 31.14
CA THR A 34 26.44 -0.93 32.54
C THR A 34 24.96 -0.81 32.93
N PRO A 35 24.51 -1.49 34.01
CA PRO A 35 23.13 -1.39 34.48
C PRO A 35 22.70 0.03 34.93
N GLY A 36 23.66 0.92 35.21
CA GLY A 36 23.39 2.28 35.69
C GLY A 36 22.80 2.33 37.11
N GLN A 37 22.30 3.50 37.49
CA GLN A 37 21.55 3.76 38.71
C GLN A 37 20.13 4.19 38.36
N THR A 38 19.13 3.60 39.02
CA THR A 38 17.71 3.89 38.81
C THR A 38 17.15 4.69 39.99
N GLN A 39 16.39 5.74 39.69
CA GLN A 39 15.59 6.49 40.65
C GLN A 39 14.15 6.56 40.16
N THR A 40 13.19 6.30 41.04
CA THR A 40 11.76 6.40 40.74
C THR A 40 11.11 7.40 41.68
N LYS A 41 10.26 8.27 41.14
CA LYS A 41 9.51 9.29 41.87
C LYS A 41 8.05 9.28 41.46
N GLU A 42 7.16 9.22 42.44
CA GLU A 42 5.72 9.29 42.24
C GLU A 42 5.23 10.75 42.29
N PHE A 43 4.27 11.07 41.44
CA PHE A 43 3.63 12.37 41.33
C PHE A 43 2.14 12.26 41.63
N LYS A 44 1.48 13.40 41.86
CA LYS A 44 0.04 13.44 42.16
C LYS A 44 -0.87 13.10 40.98
N ASP A 45 -0.38 13.26 39.75
CA ASP A 45 -1.11 13.02 38.51
C ASP A 45 -0.14 12.86 37.33
N GLU A 46 -0.56 12.10 36.32
CA GLU A 46 0.21 11.80 35.11
C GLU A 46 0.63 13.06 34.34
N ILE A 47 -0.21 14.11 34.34
CA ILE A 47 0.09 15.36 33.62
C ILE A 47 1.30 16.06 34.24
N THR A 48 1.37 16.11 35.57
CA THR A 48 2.49 16.69 36.32
C THR A 48 3.75 15.83 36.16
N CYS A 49 3.59 14.49 36.16
CA CYS A 49 4.66 13.52 35.92
C CYS A 49 5.32 13.72 34.54
N LEU A 50 4.51 13.75 33.48
CA LEU A 50 4.95 13.98 32.10
C LEU A 50 5.64 15.33 31.92
N LYS A 51 5.17 16.37 32.63
CA LYS A 51 5.78 17.71 32.56
C LYS A 51 7.20 17.72 33.11
N GLU A 52 7.45 17.04 34.24
CA GLU A 52 8.79 16.93 34.82
C GLU A 52 9.70 16.02 33.98
N ALA A 53 9.19 14.93 33.43
CA ALA A 53 9.96 14.05 32.53
C ALA A 53 10.38 14.76 31.24
N LYS A 54 9.48 15.52 30.60
CA LYS A 54 9.80 16.35 29.43
C LYS A 54 10.82 17.44 29.74
N LYS A 55 10.80 17.99 30.95
CA LYS A 55 11.80 18.98 31.38
C LYS A 55 13.19 18.35 31.47
N LEU A 56 13.31 17.18 32.08
CA LEU A 56 14.58 16.44 32.16
C LEU A 56 15.08 16.02 30.77
N LEU A 57 14.20 15.49 29.91
CA LEU A 57 14.54 15.13 28.53
C LEU A 57 15.15 16.31 27.77
N ASN A 58 14.45 17.45 27.78
CA ASN A 58 14.92 18.66 27.11
C ASN A 58 16.24 19.20 27.70
N GLU A 59 16.46 19.06 29.01
CA GLU A 59 17.74 19.41 29.64
C GLU A 59 18.89 18.55 29.12
N LYS A 60 18.66 17.24 28.93
CA LYS A 60 19.69 16.30 28.42
C LYS A 60 19.98 16.51 26.94
N LEU A 61 18.94 16.72 26.11
CA LEU A 61 19.13 17.06 24.70
C LEU A 61 19.95 18.35 24.53
N LYS A 62 19.69 19.38 25.36
CA LYS A 62 20.50 20.61 25.37
C LYS A 62 21.95 20.40 25.81
N LYS A 63 22.22 19.37 26.62
CA LYS A 63 23.58 18.96 27.04
C LYS A 63 24.29 18.09 26.01
N GLY A 64 23.71 17.92 24.81
CA GLY A 64 24.33 17.20 23.69
C GLY A 64 24.06 15.70 23.67
N TYR A 65 23.15 15.19 24.51
CA TYR A 65 22.73 13.79 24.44
C TYR A 65 21.90 13.56 23.18
N VAL A 66 22.11 12.42 22.52
CA VAL A 66 21.42 11.99 21.31
C VAL A 66 20.45 10.86 21.64
N GLU A 67 19.25 10.96 21.12
CA GLU A 67 18.22 9.93 21.29
C GLU A 67 18.46 8.76 20.33
N GLN A 68 18.47 7.54 20.86
CA GLN A 68 18.66 6.32 20.08
C GLN A 68 17.31 5.63 19.86
N GLN A 69 16.92 5.42 18.61
CA GLN A 69 15.81 4.54 18.26
C GLN A 69 16.36 3.13 18.05
N ASN A 70 15.78 2.17 18.79
CA ASN A 70 16.13 0.75 18.87
C ASN A 70 17.07 0.36 20.02
N PHE A 71 16.50 0.30 21.23
CA PHE A 71 16.87 -0.68 22.25
C PHE A 71 15.58 -1.17 22.90
N LYS A 72 15.07 -2.32 22.45
CA LYS A 72 14.05 -3.09 23.19
C LYS A 72 14.80 -4.15 23.99
N THR A 73 14.86 -4.00 25.30
CA THR A 73 15.17 -5.11 26.21
C THR A 73 13.88 -5.87 26.54
N ASP A 74 14.00 -7.18 26.70
CA ASP A 74 12.97 -8.23 26.77
C ASP A 74 11.92 -8.15 27.90
N GLN A 75 11.42 -6.96 28.25
CA GLN A 75 10.30 -6.81 29.20
C GLN A 75 9.10 -6.01 28.65
N ASP A 76 9.20 -5.40 27.47
CA ASP A 76 8.08 -4.71 26.77
C ASP A 76 7.32 -5.64 25.80
N LYS A 77 6.98 -6.85 26.24
CA LYS A 77 6.03 -7.73 25.54
C LYS A 77 4.64 -7.80 26.19
N SER A 78 4.41 -7.21 27.38
CA SER A 78 3.11 -7.35 28.07
C SER A 78 2.15 -6.17 27.92
N SER A 79 2.63 -4.94 27.71
CA SER A 79 1.80 -3.74 27.74
C SER A 79 1.15 -3.39 26.39
N GLN A 80 1.89 -3.48 25.27
CA GLN A 80 1.31 -3.32 23.91
C GLN A 80 0.51 -4.54 23.42
N LYS A 81 0.78 -5.74 23.99
CA LYS A 81 -0.08 -6.91 23.80
C LYS A 81 -1.46 -6.66 24.40
N SER A 82 -1.55 -6.14 25.62
CA SER A 82 -2.82 -6.01 26.33
C SER A 82 -3.86 -5.11 25.64
N GLU A 83 -3.51 -3.93 25.11
CA GLU A 83 -4.47 -3.04 24.43
C GLU A 83 -4.90 -3.57 23.05
N ALA A 84 -3.97 -4.15 22.28
CA ALA A 84 -4.29 -4.75 20.98
C ALA A 84 -5.08 -6.06 21.15
N GLU A 85 -4.73 -6.87 22.15
CA GLU A 85 -5.44 -8.09 22.57
C GLU A 85 -6.85 -7.77 23.07
N GLU A 86 -7.02 -6.74 23.90
CA GLU A 86 -8.33 -6.27 24.32
C GLU A 86 -9.17 -5.74 23.13
N SER A 87 -8.54 -5.08 22.16
CA SER A 87 -9.23 -4.50 20.99
C SER A 87 -9.77 -5.57 20.02
N TYR A 88 -8.99 -6.58 19.63
CA TYR A 88 -9.49 -7.60 18.70
C TYR A 88 -10.43 -8.59 19.41
N LEU A 89 -10.20 -8.91 20.68
CA LEU A 89 -11.11 -9.75 21.44
C LEU A 89 -12.48 -9.09 21.62
N LEU A 90 -12.54 -7.76 21.77
CA LEU A 90 -13.82 -7.04 21.79
C LEU A 90 -14.57 -7.15 20.45
N GLU A 91 -13.85 -7.13 19.33
CA GLU A 91 -14.44 -7.38 18.00
C GLU A 91 -14.94 -8.83 17.89
N TRP A 92 -14.12 -9.82 18.26
CA TRP A 92 -14.48 -11.24 18.19
C TRP A 92 -15.64 -11.62 19.11
N ASN A 93 -15.70 -11.07 20.31
CA ASN A 93 -16.83 -11.31 21.22
C ASN A 93 -18.16 -10.87 20.59
N LYS A 94 -18.19 -9.78 19.81
CA LYS A 94 -19.41 -9.38 19.08
C LYS A 94 -19.82 -10.39 18.01
N LEU A 95 -18.86 -11.10 17.41
CA LEU A 95 -19.13 -12.18 16.47
C LEU A 95 -19.76 -13.37 17.20
N VAL A 96 -19.17 -13.76 18.34
CA VAL A 96 -19.69 -14.84 19.19
C VAL A 96 -21.06 -14.49 19.78
N ASP A 97 -21.32 -13.23 20.12
CA ASP A 97 -22.64 -12.77 20.58
C ASP A 97 -23.72 -12.90 19.48
N ALA A 98 -23.32 -12.91 18.21
CA ALA A 98 -24.21 -13.16 17.08
C ALA A 98 -24.41 -14.67 16.80
N ASN A 99 -23.68 -15.56 17.48
CA ASN A 99 -23.75 -17.00 17.28
C ASN A 99 -25.18 -17.53 17.51
N GLY A 100 -25.64 -18.42 16.63
CA GLY A 100 -27.01 -18.94 16.64
C GLY A 100 -28.11 -17.92 16.28
N SER A 101 -27.76 -16.70 15.85
CA SER A 101 -28.73 -15.70 15.38
C SER A 101 -28.75 -15.58 13.86
N ASP A 102 -29.90 -15.17 13.30
CA ASP A 102 -30.06 -14.90 11.86
C ASP A 102 -29.10 -13.81 11.31
N ARG A 103 -28.44 -13.05 12.20
CA ARG A 103 -27.49 -12.01 11.83
C ARG A 103 -26.06 -12.55 11.65
N LEU A 104 -25.76 -13.75 12.14
CA LEU A 104 -24.40 -14.32 12.11
C LEU A 104 -23.73 -14.21 10.72
N PRO A 105 -24.38 -14.63 9.61
CA PRO A 105 -23.78 -14.52 8.28
C PRO A 105 -23.35 -13.09 7.91
N SER A 106 -24.17 -12.10 8.25
CA SER A 106 -23.92 -10.70 7.89
C SER A 106 -22.76 -10.09 8.66
N VAL A 107 -22.64 -10.42 9.96
CA VAL A 107 -21.57 -9.90 10.82
C VAL A 107 -20.24 -10.57 10.45
N LEU A 108 -20.24 -11.88 10.14
CA LEU A 108 -19.06 -12.57 9.64
C LEU A 108 -18.60 -12.00 8.29
N ALA A 109 -19.53 -11.76 7.36
CA ALA A 109 -19.19 -11.18 6.05
C ALA A 109 -18.62 -9.76 6.17
N GLU A 110 -19.08 -8.97 7.15
CA GLU A 110 -18.51 -7.65 7.45
C GLU A 110 -17.09 -7.78 8.03
N HIS A 111 -16.87 -8.70 8.97
CA HIS A 111 -15.56 -8.93 9.58
C HIS A 111 -14.50 -9.38 8.56
N PHE A 112 -14.87 -10.34 7.70
CA PHE A 112 -14.02 -10.93 6.67
C PHE A 112 -14.04 -10.17 5.34
N SER A 113 -14.59 -8.94 5.29
CA SER A 113 -14.74 -8.18 4.04
C SER A 113 -13.40 -7.89 3.35
N CYS A 114 -12.29 -7.95 4.07
CA CYS A 114 -10.94 -7.81 3.52
C CYS A 114 -10.56 -8.91 2.53
N LEU A 115 -11.23 -10.08 2.56
CA LEU A 115 -11.05 -11.17 1.59
C LEU A 115 -11.78 -10.89 0.27
N ALA A 116 -12.71 -9.94 0.24
CA ALA A 116 -13.60 -9.67 -0.88
C ALA A 116 -13.30 -8.32 -1.55
N ASP A 117 -12.01 -7.97 -1.67
CA ASP A 117 -11.53 -6.72 -2.27
C ASP A 117 -11.49 -6.75 -3.81
N MET A 118 -11.90 -7.88 -4.42
CA MET A 118 -12.06 -8.06 -5.86
C MET A 118 -13.55 -7.98 -6.27
N PRO A 119 -13.90 -7.36 -7.42
CA PRO A 119 -15.29 -7.21 -7.84
C PRO A 119 -16.07 -8.53 -7.91
N GLY A 120 -17.24 -8.57 -7.27
CA GLY A 120 -18.13 -9.73 -7.25
C GLY A 120 -17.86 -10.73 -6.12
N PHE A 121 -16.68 -10.69 -5.50
CA PHE A 121 -16.34 -11.58 -4.38
C PHE A 121 -17.04 -11.18 -3.07
N ASP A 122 -17.63 -9.99 -2.99
CA ASP A 122 -18.48 -9.59 -1.87
C ASP A 122 -19.78 -10.42 -1.83
N VAL A 123 -20.29 -10.84 -2.99
CA VAL A 123 -21.44 -11.76 -3.10
C VAL A 123 -21.01 -13.19 -2.73
N VAL A 124 -19.82 -13.62 -3.16
CA VAL A 124 -19.25 -14.94 -2.81
C VAL A 124 -19.08 -15.04 -1.30
N LEU A 125 -18.43 -14.06 -0.67
CA LEU A 125 -18.22 -14.00 0.78
C LEU A 125 -19.55 -14.04 1.54
N ARG A 126 -20.53 -13.22 1.15
CA ARG A 126 -21.85 -13.23 1.81
C ARG A 126 -22.56 -14.58 1.66
N SER A 127 -22.48 -15.22 0.49
CA SER A 127 -23.08 -16.54 0.25
C SER A 127 -22.37 -17.63 1.04
N LEU A 128 -21.04 -17.57 1.13
CA LEU A 128 -20.22 -18.47 1.93
C LEU A 128 -20.61 -18.34 3.42
N MET A 129 -20.72 -17.13 3.95
CA MET A 129 -21.05 -16.91 5.37
C MET A 129 -22.48 -17.31 5.74
N GLN A 130 -23.39 -17.49 4.78
CA GLN A 130 -24.71 -18.10 5.04
C GLN A 130 -24.61 -19.57 5.47
N HIS A 131 -23.48 -20.21 5.18
CA HIS A 131 -23.20 -21.59 5.53
C HIS A 131 -22.49 -21.71 6.88
N ALA A 132 -22.18 -20.61 7.58
CA ALA A 132 -21.60 -20.67 8.91
C ALA A 132 -22.67 -21.07 9.95
N GLU A 133 -22.48 -22.20 10.61
CA GLU A 133 -23.36 -22.73 11.66
C GLU A 133 -22.99 -22.20 13.06
N GLN A 134 -21.69 -22.08 13.33
CA GLN A 134 -21.20 -21.67 14.63
C GLN A 134 -19.96 -20.79 14.52
N VAL A 135 -19.82 -19.84 15.45
CA VAL A 135 -18.57 -19.13 15.71
C VAL A 135 -18.25 -19.16 17.19
N GLU A 136 -17.00 -19.43 17.53
CA GLU A 136 -16.51 -19.40 18.90
C GLU A 136 -15.05 -18.95 18.98
N ILE A 137 -14.61 -18.58 20.18
CA ILE A 137 -13.21 -18.28 20.48
C ILE A 137 -12.66 -19.49 21.24
N GLN A 138 -11.60 -20.09 20.71
CA GLN A 138 -10.89 -21.20 21.34
C GLN A 138 -9.49 -20.77 21.79
N ASP A 139 -9.02 -21.31 22.90
CA ASP A 139 -7.64 -21.13 23.35
C ASP A 139 -6.73 -22.02 22.49
N ALA A 140 -5.77 -21.41 21.79
CA ALA A 140 -4.79 -22.09 20.96
C ALA A 140 -3.54 -22.47 21.75
N ASP A 141 -3.11 -21.58 22.66
CA ASP A 141 -2.07 -21.82 23.67
C ASP A 141 -2.36 -20.99 24.94
N GLU A 142 -1.46 -21.00 25.93
CA GLU A 142 -1.64 -20.24 27.19
C GLU A 142 -1.83 -18.72 26.99
N THR A 143 -1.53 -18.18 25.81
CA THR A 143 -1.49 -16.75 25.50
C THR A 143 -2.19 -16.33 24.20
N LYS A 144 -2.61 -17.28 23.36
CA LYS A 144 -3.21 -17.03 22.05
C LYS A 144 -4.58 -17.67 21.96
N LYS A 145 -5.51 -16.92 21.37
CA LYS A 145 -6.87 -17.37 21.08
C LYS A 145 -7.09 -17.33 19.57
N ASN A 146 -7.84 -18.28 19.06
CA ASN A 146 -8.27 -18.31 17.67
C ASN A 146 -9.79 -18.12 17.60
N LEU A 147 -10.24 -17.42 16.57
CA LEU A 147 -11.64 -17.37 16.18
C LEU A 147 -11.91 -18.58 15.27
N VAL A 148 -12.84 -19.44 15.66
CA VAL A 148 -13.17 -20.65 14.92
C VAL A 148 -14.58 -20.52 14.35
N ILE A 149 -14.69 -20.63 13.03
CA ILE A 149 -15.96 -20.65 12.30
C ILE A 149 -16.21 -22.07 11.79
N ARG A 150 -17.37 -22.63 12.11
CA ARG A 150 -17.81 -23.95 11.64
C ARG A 150 -18.86 -23.81 10.56
N PHE A 151 -18.66 -24.48 9.42
CA PHE A 151 -19.60 -24.42 8.30
C PHE A 151 -20.60 -25.57 8.32
N ARG A 152 -20.19 -26.85 8.35
CA ARG A 152 -21.07 -28.03 8.50
C ARG A 152 -20.28 -29.20 9.16
N LYS A 153 -20.99 -30.24 9.66
CA LYS A 153 -20.51 -31.56 10.17
C LYS A 153 -18.99 -31.82 10.27
N ASP A 154 -18.54 -32.26 11.46
CA ASP A 154 -17.22 -32.81 11.83
C ASP A 154 -16.02 -32.45 10.91
N ASP A 155 -15.30 -31.39 11.32
CA ASP A 155 -13.98 -30.88 10.86
C ASP A 155 -13.91 -29.78 9.77
N ASP A 156 -15.02 -29.25 9.21
CA ASP A 156 -14.99 -28.05 8.35
C ASP A 156 -14.88 -26.73 9.16
N GLU A 157 -13.74 -26.58 9.84
CA GLU A 157 -13.40 -25.45 10.72
C GLU A 157 -12.44 -24.48 10.02
N LEU A 158 -12.85 -23.23 9.85
CA LEU A 158 -11.96 -22.12 9.50
C LEU A 158 -11.44 -21.48 10.78
N ILE A 159 -10.15 -21.64 11.02
CA ILE A 159 -9.43 -21.14 12.18
C ILE A 159 -8.74 -19.83 11.79
N ALA A 160 -9.09 -18.75 12.47
CA ALA A 160 -8.53 -17.43 12.22
C ALA A 160 -7.73 -16.96 13.43
N SER A 161 -6.44 -16.71 13.23
CA SER A 161 -5.53 -16.29 14.30
C SER A 161 -5.66 -14.78 14.59
N PRO A 162 -5.10 -14.29 15.70
CA PRO A 162 -5.08 -12.86 16.00
C PRO A 162 -4.39 -12.03 14.90
N PRO A 163 -4.70 -10.73 14.80
CA PRO A 163 -4.02 -9.85 13.87
C PRO A 163 -2.52 -9.71 14.21
N PHE A 164 -1.68 -9.59 13.17
CA PHE A 164 -0.26 -9.32 13.34
C PHE A 164 0.15 -8.05 12.60
N LEU A 165 0.74 -7.12 13.34
CA LEU A 165 1.15 -5.79 12.87
C LEU A 165 2.67 -5.67 12.64
N GLY A 166 3.38 -6.79 12.56
CA GLY A 166 4.83 -6.77 12.38
C GLY A 166 5.25 -6.26 11.00
N SER A 167 6.49 -5.79 10.91
CA SER A 167 7.02 -5.14 9.70
C SER A 167 7.31 -6.10 8.55
N GLN A 168 7.24 -7.42 8.75
CA GLN A 168 7.62 -8.43 7.76
C GLN A 168 6.71 -8.44 6.52
N TYR A 169 5.44 -8.03 6.66
CA TYR A 169 4.49 -8.00 5.54
C TYR A 169 4.53 -6.71 4.71
N LYS A 170 5.42 -5.76 5.02
CA LYS A 170 5.48 -4.48 4.28
C LYS A 170 5.78 -4.65 2.79
N THR A 171 6.42 -5.75 2.41
CA THR A 171 6.78 -6.11 1.05
C THR A 171 5.73 -6.97 0.35
N TYR A 172 4.69 -7.42 1.07
CA TYR A 172 3.59 -8.22 0.50
C TYR A 172 2.58 -7.34 -0.23
N PRO A 173 1.77 -7.89 -1.15
CA PRO A 173 0.68 -7.18 -1.78
C PRO A 173 -0.28 -6.53 -0.77
N ARG A 174 -0.91 -5.41 -1.17
CA ARG A 174 -1.75 -4.62 -0.27
C ARG A 174 -2.98 -5.41 0.20
N SER A 175 -3.58 -6.22 -0.67
CA SER A 175 -4.66 -7.15 -0.29
C SER A 175 -4.23 -8.06 0.87
N PHE A 176 -3.09 -8.74 0.74
CA PHE A 176 -2.51 -9.58 1.77
C PHE A 176 -2.26 -8.81 3.08
N GLN A 177 -1.63 -7.63 3.01
CA GLN A 177 -1.39 -6.80 4.19
C GLN A 177 -2.69 -6.42 4.93
N ASN A 178 -3.79 -6.19 4.21
CA ASN A 178 -5.07 -5.87 4.82
C ASN A 178 -5.68 -7.07 5.53
N ILE A 179 -5.46 -8.28 5.02
CA ILE A 179 -5.87 -9.52 5.67
C ILE A 179 -5.04 -9.75 6.94
N MET A 180 -3.71 -9.60 6.88
CA MET A 180 -2.81 -9.78 8.04
C MET A 180 -3.10 -8.82 9.21
N LYS A 181 -3.59 -7.61 8.92
CA LYS A 181 -4.06 -6.65 9.93
C LYS A 181 -5.32 -7.12 10.67
N LYS A 182 -6.05 -8.08 10.12
CA LYS A 182 -7.25 -8.70 10.72
C LYS A 182 -6.93 -10.07 11.31
N HIS A 183 -6.23 -10.91 10.57
CA HIS A 183 -5.80 -12.25 10.96
C HIS A 183 -4.44 -12.57 10.34
N GLU A 184 -3.44 -12.89 11.16
CA GLU A 184 -2.11 -13.29 10.68
C GLU A 184 -2.14 -14.61 9.88
N ASN A 185 -3.12 -15.45 10.18
CA ASN A 185 -3.33 -16.74 9.54
C ASN A 185 -4.83 -17.08 9.50
N LEU A 186 -5.28 -17.59 8.36
CA LEU A 186 -6.59 -18.19 8.15
C LEU A 186 -6.36 -19.61 7.65
N HIS A 187 -6.82 -20.61 8.41
CA HIS A 187 -6.51 -22.00 8.15
C HIS A 187 -7.79 -22.84 8.12
N LEU A 188 -8.06 -23.49 6.99
CA LEU A 188 -9.13 -24.47 6.84
C LEU A 188 -8.61 -25.85 7.23
N LYS A 189 -8.99 -26.30 8.42
CA LYS A 189 -8.41 -27.45 9.11
C LYS A 189 -8.43 -28.76 8.33
N LYS A 190 -9.58 -29.12 7.75
CA LYS A 190 -9.75 -30.42 7.08
C LYS A 190 -8.90 -30.57 5.82
N SER A 191 -8.70 -29.49 5.08
CA SER A 191 -7.97 -29.52 3.81
C SER A 191 -6.58 -28.93 3.90
N ASP A 192 -6.12 -28.59 5.09
CA ASP A 192 -4.82 -27.97 5.36
C ASP A 192 -4.50 -26.77 4.45
N LEU A 193 -5.53 -25.95 4.16
CA LEU A 193 -5.40 -24.77 3.32
C LEU A 193 -5.18 -23.57 4.22
N SER A 194 -4.03 -22.91 4.12
CA SER A 194 -3.70 -21.75 4.92
C SER A 194 -3.39 -20.51 4.09
N LEU A 195 -3.95 -19.38 4.49
CA LEU A 195 -3.55 -18.05 4.03
C LEU A 195 -2.85 -17.33 5.17
N GLY A 196 -1.65 -16.81 4.91
CA GLY A 196 -0.85 -16.11 5.91
C GLY A 196 0.42 -16.85 6.26
N ASN A 197 1.03 -16.51 7.39
CA ASN A 197 2.21 -17.22 7.87
C ASN A 197 1.79 -18.44 8.68
N ASP A 198 2.03 -19.64 8.13
CA ASP A 198 1.85 -20.93 8.81
C ASP A 198 3.18 -21.49 9.35
N GLY A 199 4.31 -20.84 9.04
CA GLY A 199 5.66 -21.24 9.42
C GLY A 199 6.20 -22.45 8.66
N GLY A 200 5.50 -22.92 7.62
CA GLY A 200 5.83 -24.15 6.90
C GLY A 200 6.82 -23.99 5.76
N PHE A 201 6.98 -22.77 5.23
CA PHE A 201 7.78 -22.52 4.03
C PHE A 201 9.17 -21.96 4.32
N ASP A 202 10.23 -22.62 3.83
CA ASP A 202 11.59 -22.09 3.78
C ASP A 202 11.91 -21.68 2.33
N ALA A 203 12.22 -20.40 2.12
CA ALA A 203 12.55 -19.87 0.80
C ALA A 203 13.76 -20.57 0.13
N LYS A 204 14.59 -21.29 0.89
CA LYS A 204 15.64 -22.14 0.33
C LYS A 204 15.11 -23.28 -0.53
N GLU A 205 13.89 -23.74 -0.29
CA GLU A 205 13.24 -24.77 -1.12
C GLU A 205 13.08 -24.28 -2.56
N LEU A 206 13.02 -22.95 -2.78
CA LEU A 206 13.01 -22.36 -4.10
C LEU A 206 14.37 -22.34 -4.81
N GLU A 207 15.49 -22.59 -4.12
CA GLU A 207 16.82 -22.62 -4.76
C GLU A 207 16.94 -23.75 -5.79
N ASP A 208 16.17 -24.83 -5.60
CA ASP A 208 16.14 -26.01 -6.48
C ASP A 208 15.09 -25.89 -7.60
N VAL A 209 14.31 -24.81 -7.63
CA VAL A 209 13.32 -24.55 -8.69
C VAL A 209 14.02 -24.09 -9.97
N ASP A 210 13.98 -24.91 -11.02
CA ASP A 210 14.45 -24.52 -12.36
C ASP A 210 13.43 -23.60 -13.04
N SER A 211 13.40 -22.33 -12.61
CA SER A 211 12.47 -21.32 -13.11
C SER A 211 13.19 -20.03 -13.48
N GLU A 212 12.71 -19.39 -14.56
CA GLU A 212 13.11 -18.03 -14.93
C GLU A 212 12.82 -17.01 -13.82
N TRP A 213 11.97 -17.35 -12.84
CA TRP A 213 11.63 -16.49 -11.70
C TRP A 213 12.83 -16.12 -10.83
N LEU A 214 13.78 -17.05 -10.64
CA LEU A 214 15.00 -16.78 -9.86
C LEU A 214 15.90 -15.74 -10.53
N ASN A 215 15.77 -15.54 -11.85
CA ASN A 215 16.49 -14.47 -12.55
C ASN A 215 15.86 -13.08 -12.35
N LEU A 216 14.63 -13.02 -11.81
CA LEU A 216 13.89 -11.78 -11.56
C LEU A 216 14.10 -11.23 -10.15
N VAL A 217 14.79 -11.98 -9.28
CA VAL A 217 15.02 -11.64 -7.87
C VAL A 217 16.50 -11.74 -7.51
N GLU A 218 16.95 -10.94 -6.54
CA GLU A 218 18.31 -11.01 -6.00
C GLU A 218 18.47 -12.21 -5.04
N GLU A 219 17.42 -12.53 -4.28
CA GLU A 219 17.38 -13.67 -3.37
C GLU A 219 16.03 -14.40 -3.44
N PRO A 220 16.00 -15.74 -3.31
CA PRO A 220 14.76 -16.53 -3.32
C PRO A 220 13.72 -16.08 -2.27
N SER A 221 14.19 -15.52 -1.15
CA SER A 221 13.35 -14.96 -0.08
C SER A 221 12.44 -13.80 -0.51
N GLN A 222 12.71 -13.20 -1.68
CA GLN A 222 11.86 -12.18 -2.27
C GLN A 222 10.60 -12.76 -2.94
N ILE A 223 10.61 -14.05 -3.30
CA ILE A 223 9.44 -14.78 -3.79
C ILE A 223 8.60 -15.15 -2.56
N GLN A 224 7.43 -14.56 -2.47
CA GLN A 224 6.56 -14.65 -1.29
C GLN A 224 5.46 -15.68 -1.52
N VAL A 225 5.11 -16.41 -0.46
CA VAL A 225 4.00 -17.37 -0.46
C VAL A 225 2.69 -16.63 -0.17
N ALA A 226 1.73 -16.80 -1.05
CA ALA A 226 0.38 -16.29 -0.91
C ALA A 226 -0.49 -17.22 -0.06
N LEU A 227 -0.43 -18.53 -0.33
CA LEU A 227 -1.13 -19.58 0.40
C LEU A 227 -0.27 -20.85 0.48
N THR A 228 -0.51 -21.65 1.51
CA THR A 228 -0.06 -23.03 1.59
C THR A 228 -1.27 -23.95 1.45
N ASP A 229 -1.11 -25.03 0.71
CA ASP A 229 -2.15 -26.00 0.45
C ASP A 229 -1.57 -27.38 0.71
N TYR A 230 -1.74 -27.85 1.95
CA TYR A 230 -1.06 -29.02 2.48
C TYR A 230 0.47 -28.86 2.38
N SER A 231 1.12 -29.58 1.47
CA SER A 231 2.56 -29.46 1.21
C SER A 231 2.89 -28.50 0.07
N ASP A 232 1.91 -28.12 -0.75
CA ASP A 232 2.12 -27.30 -1.93
C ASP A 232 1.98 -25.81 -1.62
N TRP A 233 2.52 -24.98 -2.52
CA TRP A 233 2.57 -23.54 -2.32
C TRP A 233 1.94 -22.78 -3.47
N TRP A 234 1.29 -21.69 -3.12
CA TRP A 234 0.84 -20.69 -4.07
C TRP A 234 1.73 -19.47 -3.96
N LEU A 235 2.58 -19.23 -4.96
CA LEU A 235 3.61 -18.20 -4.94
C LEU A 235 3.16 -16.94 -5.67
N TYR A 236 3.54 -15.77 -5.14
CA TYR A 236 3.43 -14.52 -5.89
C TYR A 236 4.53 -14.44 -6.95
N HIS A 237 4.14 -14.16 -8.19
CA HIS A 237 5.10 -13.89 -9.25
C HIS A 237 5.88 -12.59 -8.95
N PRO A 238 7.22 -12.55 -9.14
CA PRO A 238 8.03 -11.36 -8.87
C PRO A 238 7.61 -10.10 -9.66
N GLU A 239 7.31 -10.25 -10.95
CA GLU A 239 6.97 -9.12 -11.83
C GLU A 239 5.55 -9.14 -12.42
N ASN A 240 4.99 -10.31 -12.74
CA ASN A 240 3.69 -10.42 -13.41
C ASN A 240 2.54 -10.02 -12.49
N LYS A 241 1.61 -9.25 -13.04
CA LYS A 241 0.44 -8.72 -12.33
C LYS A 241 -0.86 -9.11 -13.02
N ASN A 242 -1.88 -9.37 -12.23
CA ASN A 242 -3.24 -9.58 -12.71
C ASN A 242 -3.86 -8.28 -13.22
N GLY A 243 -5.09 -8.36 -13.77
CA GLY A 243 -5.81 -7.21 -14.32
C GLY A 243 -6.10 -6.07 -13.30
N PHE A 244 -5.83 -6.30 -12.01
CA PHE A 244 -6.03 -5.35 -10.91
C PHE A 244 -4.71 -4.78 -10.37
N GLY A 245 -3.57 -5.12 -10.99
CA GLY A 245 -2.25 -4.60 -10.60
C GLY A 245 -1.63 -5.30 -9.39
N GLU A 246 -2.18 -6.42 -8.94
CA GLU A 246 -1.56 -7.26 -7.90
C GLU A 246 -0.77 -8.41 -8.52
N PRO A 247 0.31 -8.89 -7.89
CA PRO A 247 1.08 -10.02 -8.41
C PRO A 247 0.19 -11.24 -8.70
N THR A 248 0.43 -11.91 -9.83
CA THR A 248 -0.25 -13.17 -10.14
C THR A 248 0.16 -14.25 -9.16
N ILE A 249 -0.75 -15.17 -8.87
CA ILE A 249 -0.54 -16.25 -7.91
C ILE A 249 -0.40 -17.55 -8.71
N HIS A 250 0.66 -18.31 -8.49
CA HIS A 250 0.97 -19.52 -9.26
C HIS A 250 1.12 -20.71 -8.33
N PHE A 251 0.64 -21.87 -8.76
CA PHE A 251 0.83 -23.12 -8.04
C PHE A 251 2.28 -23.59 -8.20
N CYS A 252 2.86 -24.07 -7.12
CA CYS A 252 4.15 -24.72 -7.06
C CYS A 252 4.00 -26.00 -6.25
N SER A 253 4.15 -27.14 -6.91
CA SER A 253 4.14 -28.45 -6.24
C SER A 253 5.40 -28.62 -5.40
N HIS A 254 5.27 -29.15 -4.18
CA HIS A 254 6.43 -29.55 -3.37
C HIS A 254 7.17 -30.75 -3.97
N GLU A 255 6.49 -31.62 -4.73
CA GLU A 255 7.11 -32.84 -5.26
C GLU A 255 8.02 -32.56 -6.45
N ASP A 256 7.50 -31.80 -7.42
CA ASP A 256 8.15 -31.61 -8.72
C ASP A 256 8.81 -30.22 -8.86
N MET A 257 8.53 -29.29 -7.92
CA MET A 257 9.05 -27.92 -7.91
C MET A 257 8.77 -27.16 -9.21
N GLU A 258 7.77 -27.59 -9.99
CA GLU A 258 7.31 -26.91 -11.19
C GLU A 258 6.28 -25.83 -10.83
N ILE A 259 6.45 -24.65 -11.44
CA ILE A 259 5.52 -23.53 -11.27
C ILE A 259 4.52 -23.52 -12.43
N GLU A 260 3.23 -23.67 -12.13
CA GLU A 260 2.16 -23.68 -13.12
C GLU A 260 1.71 -22.27 -13.56
N GLU A 261 0.74 -22.21 -14.46
CA GLU A 261 0.13 -20.97 -14.92
C GLU A 261 -0.57 -20.23 -13.76
N GLY A 262 -0.50 -18.90 -13.79
CA GLY A 262 -1.03 -18.05 -12.74
C GLY A 262 -2.54 -17.90 -12.81
N VAL A 263 -3.16 -17.75 -11.65
CA VAL A 263 -4.59 -17.47 -11.54
C VAL A 263 -4.88 -15.96 -11.56
N PRO A 264 -6.03 -15.52 -12.11
CA PRO A 264 -6.33 -14.10 -12.29
C PRO A 264 -6.87 -13.39 -11.03
N TYR A 265 -6.84 -14.06 -9.88
CA TYR A 265 -7.39 -13.57 -8.63
C TYR A 265 -6.32 -12.87 -7.78
N ASN A 266 -6.75 -11.97 -6.89
CA ASN A 266 -5.92 -11.64 -5.74
C ASN A 266 -6.06 -12.71 -4.64
N VAL A 267 -5.22 -12.63 -3.62
CA VAL A 267 -5.12 -13.68 -2.60
C VAL A 267 -6.41 -13.88 -1.80
N GLY A 268 -7.13 -12.78 -1.49
CA GLY A 268 -8.40 -12.86 -0.77
C GLY A 268 -9.48 -13.56 -1.59
N ALA A 269 -9.67 -13.13 -2.83
CA ALA A 269 -10.62 -13.75 -3.76
C ALA A 269 -10.25 -15.21 -4.05
N PHE A 270 -8.96 -15.48 -4.24
CA PHE A 270 -8.48 -16.83 -4.48
C PHE A 270 -8.71 -17.74 -3.28
N PHE A 271 -8.48 -17.26 -2.06
CA PHE A 271 -8.80 -18.00 -0.84
C PHE A 271 -10.30 -18.27 -0.72
N LEU A 272 -11.17 -17.28 -0.99
CA LEU A 272 -12.61 -17.49 -1.00
C LEU A 272 -13.07 -18.52 -2.03
N LYS A 273 -12.49 -18.50 -3.24
CA LYS A 273 -12.74 -19.54 -4.25
C LYS A 273 -12.37 -20.91 -3.70
N ASN A 274 -11.17 -21.06 -3.14
CA ASN A 274 -10.70 -22.34 -2.60
C ASN A 274 -11.55 -22.80 -1.40
N LEU A 275 -11.99 -21.88 -0.53
CA LEU A 275 -12.93 -22.21 0.55
C LEU A 275 -14.26 -22.76 0.02
N VAL A 276 -14.86 -22.09 -0.97
CA VAL A 276 -16.11 -22.55 -1.61
C VAL A 276 -15.94 -23.95 -2.19
N GLU A 277 -14.82 -24.19 -2.86
CA GLU A 277 -14.49 -25.48 -3.47
C GLU A 277 -14.27 -26.59 -2.43
N ARG A 278 -13.45 -26.33 -1.40
CA ARG A 278 -13.14 -27.31 -0.33
C ARG A 278 -14.30 -27.60 0.60
N LEU A 279 -15.22 -26.65 0.75
CA LEU A 279 -16.48 -26.83 1.50
C LEU A 279 -17.60 -27.42 0.63
N GLU A 280 -17.31 -27.75 -0.64
CA GLU A 280 -18.25 -28.36 -1.59
C GLU A 280 -19.55 -27.54 -1.76
N LEU A 281 -19.42 -26.21 -1.81
CA LEU A 281 -20.56 -25.29 -1.89
C LEU A 281 -20.86 -24.89 -3.34
N ASP A 282 -22.15 -24.92 -3.70
CA ASP A 282 -22.65 -24.44 -5.00
C ASP A 282 -22.81 -22.92 -4.99
N ILE A 283 -21.69 -22.20 -4.93
CA ILE A 283 -21.64 -20.74 -4.97
C ILE A 283 -20.95 -20.30 -6.27
N PRO A 284 -21.62 -19.57 -7.17
CA PRO A 284 -21.01 -19.10 -8.40
C PRO A 284 -19.81 -18.19 -8.14
N ILE A 285 -18.65 -18.58 -8.66
CA ILE A 285 -17.43 -17.77 -8.62
C ILE A 285 -17.43 -16.79 -9.80
N PRO A 286 -17.21 -15.48 -9.59
CA PRO A 286 -17.09 -14.52 -10.68
C PRO A 286 -16.05 -14.98 -11.69
N ILE A 287 -16.44 -15.08 -12.95
CA ILE A 287 -15.50 -15.33 -14.05
C ILE A 287 -14.66 -14.07 -14.20
N VAL A 288 -13.42 -14.16 -13.76
CA VAL A 288 -12.41 -13.16 -14.06
C VAL A 288 -11.76 -13.67 -15.33
N GLU A 289 -11.97 -12.95 -16.43
CA GLU A 289 -11.22 -13.23 -17.66
C GLU A 289 -9.74 -13.11 -17.31
N THR A 290 -9.06 -14.25 -17.17
CA THR A 290 -7.61 -14.32 -17.30
C THR A 290 -7.35 -13.70 -18.67
N PRO A 291 -6.65 -12.56 -18.80
CA PRO A 291 -6.09 -12.27 -20.10
C PRO A 291 -5.18 -13.46 -20.37
N LEU A 292 -5.60 -14.35 -21.27
CA LEU A 292 -4.78 -15.46 -21.77
C LEU A 292 -3.39 -14.87 -21.99
N ILE A 293 -2.42 -15.28 -21.17
CA ILE A 293 -1.03 -15.02 -21.49
C ILE A 293 -0.65 -16.10 -22.50
N GLU A 294 -1.29 -16.05 -23.67
CA GLU A 294 -0.46 -16.21 -24.85
C GLU A 294 0.52 -15.04 -24.78
N GLN A 295 1.81 -15.31 -24.90
CA GLN A 295 2.84 -14.32 -25.18
C GLN A 295 2.59 -13.68 -26.57
N GLU A 296 1.37 -13.23 -26.88
CA GLU A 296 1.19 -12.13 -27.80
C GLU A 296 1.81 -10.92 -27.10
N LYS A 297 3.05 -10.62 -27.47
CA LYS A 297 3.69 -9.33 -27.20
C LYS A 297 2.67 -8.25 -27.51
N LYS A 298 2.00 -7.74 -26.49
CA LYS A 298 1.00 -6.68 -26.67
C LYS A 298 1.72 -5.55 -27.37
N GLU A 299 1.17 -5.19 -28.50
CA GLU A 299 1.78 -4.23 -29.42
C GLU A 299 1.54 -2.83 -28.87
N TRP A 300 2.14 -2.51 -27.71
CA TRP A 300 1.95 -1.25 -26.99
C TRP A 300 2.24 -0.03 -27.89
N TRP A 301 3.12 -0.22 -28.87
CA TRP A 301 3.48 0.78 -29.88
C TRP A 301 2.28 1.17 -30.76
N LYS A 302 1.22 0.36 -30.86
CA LYS A 302 -0.03 0.73 -31.54
C LYS A 302 -0.76 1.88 -30.86
N TYR A 303 -0.52 2.08 -29.56
CA TYR A 303 -1.09 3.19 -28.80
C TYR A 303 -0.21 4.44 -28.83
N LEU A 304 0.99 4.36 -29.42
CA LEU A 304 1.90 5.48 -29.51
C LEU A 304 1.39 6.49 -30.54
N THR A 305 1.26 7.74 -30.11
CA THR A 305 0.74 8.81 -30.96
C THR A 305 1.77 9.86 -31.30
N TRP A 306 2.80 10.03 -30.47
CA TRP A 306 3.79 11.08 -30.63
C TRP A 306 5.10 10.76 -29.93
N ILE A 307 6.24 11.11 -30.57
CA ILE A 307 7.58 11.17 -29.95
C ILE A 307 8.26 12.45 -30.41
N GLU A 308 8.79 13.22 -29.47
CA GLU A 308 9.51 14.45 -29.74
C GLU A 308 10.86 14.49 -29.03
N ASN A 309 11.85 15.07 -29.70
CA ASN A 309 13.11 15.47 -29.08
C ASN A 309 13.15 17.00 -28.94
N GLY A 310 12.87 17.47 -27.73
CA GLY A 310 12.88 18.87 -27.34
C GLY A 310 14.28 19.42 -27.03
N LYS A 311 15.33 18.59 -27.00
CA LYS A 311 16.72 19.01 -26.68
C LYS A 311 17.55 19.38 -27.91
N HIS A 312 17.00 19.29 -29.12
CA HIS A 312 17.75 19.63 -30.34
C HIS A 312 17.89 21.15 -30.50
N SER A 313 19.13 21.64 -30.45
CA SER A 313 19.48 23.05 -30.52
C SER A 313 19.34 23.64 -31.94
N SER A 314 18.13 23.98 -32.36
CA SER A 314 17.90 24.99 -33.42
C SER A 314 16.41 25.31 -33.55
N THR A 315 15.93 26.26 -32.72
CA THR A 315 14.69 27.04 -32.89
C THR A 315 13.32 26.34 -33.05
N GLN A 316 13.25 25.02 -33.25
CA GLN A 316 12.02 24.22 -33.21
C GLN A 316 12.33 22.80 -32.72
N PRO A 317 11.47 22.21 -31.89
CA PRO A 317 11.65 20.82 -31.46
C PRO A 317 11.56 19.88 -32.66
N ARG A 318 12.38 18.81 -32.65
CA ARG A 318 12.41 17.84 -33.74
C ARG A 318 11.44 16.72 -33.43
N ASN A 319 10.35 16.63 -34.19
CA ASN A 319 9.48 15.47 -34.17
C ASN A 319 10.29 14.25 -34.62
N LEU A 320 10.45 13.29 -33.71
CA LEU A 320 11.13 12.02 -34.00
C LEU A 320 10.17 11.04 -34.68
N TYR A 321 8.86 11.28 -34.58
CA TYR A 321 7.82 10.41 -35.11
C TYR A 321 6.51 11.16 -35.42
N TYR A 322 5.81 10.73 -36.47
CA TYR A 322 4.41 11.10 -36.77
C TYR A 322 3.57 9.83 -36.92
N LEU A 323 2.34 9.84 -36.38
CA LEU A 323 1.35 8.79 -36.61
C LEU A 323 1.16 8.59 -38.14
N PRO A 324 1.40 7.40 -38.70
CA PRO A 324 1.17 7.15 -40.12
C PRO A 324 -0.33 7.28 -40.44
N ASN A 325 -0.65 7.52 -41.71
CA ASN A 325 -2.01 7.81 -42.17
C ASN A 325 -3.04 6.70 -41.87
N ASP A 326 -2.57 5.47 -41.64
CA ASP A 326 -3.37 4.29 -41.24
C ASP A 326 -3.51 4.14 -39.71
N GLY A 327 -2.82 4.96 -38.92
CA GLY A 327 -3.01 5.11 -37.49
C GLY A 327 -2.36 4.03 -36.61
N ILE A 328 -1.55 3.12 -37.18
CA ILE A 328 -0.99 1.97 -36.44
C ILE A 328 0.49 1.80 -36.77
N LEU A 329 1.37 1.82 -35.76
CA LEU A 329 2.75 1.36 -35.92
C LEU A 329 2.79 -0.15 -36.16
N SER A 330 3.41 -0.57 -37.25
CA SER A 330 3.64 -1.99 -37.53
C SER A 330 4.78 -2.59 -36.69
N THR A 331 5.70 -1.76 -36.19
CA THR A 331 6.83 -2.17 -35.33
C THR A 331 7.16 -1.08 -34.30
N PRO A 332 7.73 -1.42 -33.13
CA PRO A 332 8.16 -0.42 -32.16
C PRO A 332 9.33 0.43 -32.70
N PRO A 333 9.44 1.71 -32.27
CA PRO A 333 10.60 2.56 -32.56
C PRO A 333 11.93 1.96 -32.03
N SER A 334 13.04 2.31 -32.68
CA SER A 334 14.38 1.83 -32.29
C SER A 334 14.83 2.38 -30.94
N ASP A 335 15.72 1.65 -30.27
CA ASP A 335 16.36 2.09 -29.02
C ASP A 335 17.08 3.45 -29.18
N GLU A 336 17.67 3.71 -30.35
CA GLU A 336 18.26 5.01 -30.67
C GLU A 336 17.22 6.14 -30.67
N THR A 337 16.02 5.87 -31.19
CA THR A 337 14.90 6.82 -31.17
C THR A 337 14.45 7.08 -29.73
N TRP A 338 14.34 6.02 -28.91
CA TRP A 338 13.93 6.14 -27.51
C TRP A 338 14.93 6.91 -26.65
N SER A 339 16.23 6.69 -26.86
CA SER A 339 17.27 7.39 -26.10
C SER A 339 17.20 8.93 -26.27
N GLN A 340 16.64 9.40 -27.39
CA GLN A 340 16.49 10.80 -27.75
C GLN A 340 15.11 11.37 -27.41
N ALA A 341 14.13 10.54 -27.06
CA ALA A 341 12.79 10.97 -26.73
C ALA A 341 12.79 11.79 -25.44
N THR A 342 12.27 13.01 -25.50
CA THR A 342 12.01 13.83 -24.33
C THR A 342 10.52 13.85 -24.01
N GLN A 343 9.67 13.88 -25.04
CA GLN A 343 8.21 13.87 -24.88
C GLN A 343 7.59 12.69 -25.62
N VAL A 344 6.70 11.96 -24.94
CA VAL A 344 6.05 10.75 -25.48
C VAL A 344 4.57 10.75 -25.14
N TRP A 345 3.72 10.51 -26.13
CA TRP A 345 2.26 10.46 -25.95
C TRP A 345 1.68 9.12 -26.36
N PHE A 346 0.84 8.57 -25.49
CA PHE A 346 0.03 7.40 -25.79
C PHE A 346 -1.47 7.73 -25.74
N LYS A 347 -2.25 7.03 -26.55
CA LYS A 347 -3.71 7.09 -26.52
C LYS A 347 -4.30 5.68 -26.49
N GLY A 348 -5.02 5.36 -25.43
CA GLY A 348 -5.63 4.05 -25.22
C GLY A 348 -4.68 2.97 -24.68
N LEU A 349 -3.48 3.36 -24.21
CA LEU A 349 -2.56 2.43 -23.56
C LEU A 349 -3.17 1.90 -22.26
N THR A 350 -3.07 0.58 -22.06
CA THR A 350 -3.68 -0.11 -20.91
C THR A 350 -2.67 -0.50 -19.83
N SER A 351 -1.38 -0.59 -20.16
CA SER A 351 -0.30 -0.92 -19.22
C SER A 351 1.01 -0.24 -19.61
N LEU A 352 1.77 0.20 -18.60
CA LEU A 352 3.13 0.71 -18.77
C LEU A 352 4.20 -0.38 -18.61
N ILE A 353 3.84 -1.57 -18.13
CA ILE A 353 4.78 -2.67 -17.83
C ILE A 353 5.58 -3.07 -19.08
N GLU A 354 4.95 -3.11 -20.24
CA GLU A 354 5.57 -3.53 -21.50
C GLU A 354 6.24 -2.35 -22.25
N VAL A 355 6.02 -1.11 -21.80
CA VAL A 355 6.64 0.08 -22.39
C VAL A 355 8.09 0.17 -21.89
N PRO A 356 9.09 0.25 -22.80
CA PRO A 356 10.52 0.27 -22.46
C PRO A 356 10.96 1.66 -21.96
N LEU A 357 10.34 2.14 -20.88
CA LEU A 357 10.62 3.44 -20.27
C LEU A 357 12.08 3.58 -19.82
N ASP A 358 12.72 2.48 -19.45
CA ASP A 358 14.15 2.39 -19.11
C ASP A 358 15.07 2.80 -20.27
N LYS A 359 14.64 2.58 -21.51
CA LYS A 359 15.38 2.99 -22.71
C LYS A 359 15.19 4.48 -23.04
N MET A 360 14.19 5.13 -22.46
CA MET A 360 13.87 6.55 -22.69
C MET A 360 14.66 7.45 -21.74
N SER A 361 15.99 7.34 -21.75
CA SER A 361 16.89 8.00 -20.79
C SER A 361 16.80 9.53 -20.71
N SER A 362 16.20 10.15 -21.73
CA SER A 362 15.99 11.60 -21.85
C SER A 362 14.55 12.06 -21.57
N LEU A 363 13.64 11.13 -21.27
CA LEU A 363 12.20 11.39 -21.09
C LEU A 363 11.95 12.35 -19.92
N ASP A 364 11.33 13.47 -20.21
CA ASP A 364 10.88 14.45 -19.22
C ASP A 364 9.36 14.62 -19.21
N ASN A 365 8.67 14.34 -20.32
CA ASN A 365 7.21 14.47 -20.43
C ASN A 365 6.55 13.19 -20.97
N LEU A 366 5.64 12.62 -20.19
CA LEU A 366 4.83 11.47 -20.59
C LEU A 366 3.35 11.83 -20.46
N GLN A 367 2.62 11.68 -21.57
CA GLN A 367 1.17 11.92 -21.59
C GLN A 367 0.41 10.66 -22.02
N LEU A 368 -0.57 10.28 -21.23
CA LEU A 368 -1.36 9.06 -21.38
C LEU A 368 -2.83 9.47 -21.47
N PHE A 369 -3.39 9.42 -22.68
CA PHE A 369 -4.78 9.76 -22.95
C PHE A 369 -5.66 8.51 -23.02
N PRO A 370 -6.93 8.57 -22.59
CA PRO A 370 -7.87 7.48 -22.80
C PRO A 370 -8.14 7.25 -24.30
N GLY A 371 -8.52 6.03 -24.66
CA GLY A 371 -8.95 5.67 -26.03
C GLY A 371 -10.19 6.46 -26.49
N GLY A 372 -10.42 6.52 -27.81
CA GLY A 372 -11.49 7.34 -28.40
C GLY A 372 -12.89 6.69 -28.49
N GLU A 373 -13.03 5.41 -28.15
CA GLU A 373 -14.26 4.63 -28.39
C GLU A 373 -15.25 4.65 -27.21
N LYS A 374 -16.49 4.16 -27.44
CA LYS A 374 -17.56 4.09 -26.42
C LYS A 374 -17.15 3.34 -25.13
N LYS A 375 -16.19 2.42 -25.23
CA LYS A 375 -15.48 1.80 -24.11
C LYS A 375 -13.99 2.14 -24.24
N ALA A 376 -13.64 3.37 -23.91
CA ALA A 376 -12.27 3.86 -24.00
C ALA A 376 -11.31 2.94 -23.23
N LEU A 377 -10.29 2.42 -23.93
CA LEU A 377 -9.16 1.76 -23.30
C LEU A 377 -8.45 2.78 -22.39
N LYS A 378 -8.17 2.36 -21.16
CA LYS A 378 -7.57 3.18 -20.12
C LYS A 378 -6.47 2.40 -19.42
N LEU A 379 -5.55 3.14 -18.84
CA LEU A 379 -4.47 2.62 -18.04
C LEU A 379 -5.03 1.97 -16.77
N SER A 380 -4.67 0.71 -16.50
CA SER A 380 -5.11 -0.01 -15.30
C SER A 380 -4.35 0.38 -14.04
N SER A 381 -3.03 0.62 -14.15
CA SER A 381 -2.17 1.07 -13.06
C SER A 381 -0.98 1.90 -13.56
N LEU A 382 -0.32 2.60 -12.65
CA LEU A 382 0.92 3.33 -12.94
C LEU A 382 2.18 2.45 -12.85
N ASP A 383 2.04 1.14 -12.71
CA ASP A 383 3.18 0.24 -12.54
C ASP A 383 4.10 0.25 -13.75
N GLY A 384 5.42 0.28 -13.51
CA GLY A 384 6.44 0.43 -14.54
C GLY A 384 6.88 1.89 -14.73
N ILE A 385 6.10 2.88 -14.26
CA ILE A 385 6.48 4.31 -14.36
C ILE A 385 7.79 4.61 -13.61
N GLU A 386 8.12 3.84 -12.57
CA GLU A 386 9.34 3.95 -11.79
C GLU A 386 10.62 3.74 -12.62
N ARG A 387 10.50 3.12 -13.81
CA ARG A 387 11.60 3.00 -14.79
C ARG A 387 11.91 4.31 -15.52
N ALA A 388 11.10 5.35 -15.34
CA ALA A 388 11.34 6.72 -15.81
C ALA A 388 11.59 7.71 -14.64
N PRO A 389 12.62 7.52 -13.80
CA PRO A 389 12.83 8.30 -12.56
C PRO A 389 13.16 9.80 -12.81
N ARG A 390 13.42 10.18 -14.06
CA ARG A 390 13.73 11.55 -14.47
C ARG A 390 12.50 12.33 -14.95
N LEU A 391 11.33 11.70 -14.95
CA LEU A 391 10.11 12.31 -15.44
C LEU A 391 9.79 13.61 -14.68
N VAL A 392 9.45 14.65 -15.44
CA VAL A 392 9.16 16.01 -14.93
C VAL A 392 7.67 16.32 -15.06
N VAL A 393 7.05 15.88 -16.15
CA VAL A 393 5.64 16.10 -16.47
C VAL A 393 4.98 14.75 -16.70
N LEU A 394 3.89 14.49 -15.98
CA LEU A 394 3.05 13.32 -16.16
C LEU A 394 1.60 13.75 -16.36
N ASP A 395 0.99 13.30 -17.45
CA ASP A 395 -0.43 13.43 -17.70
C ASP A 395 -1.11 12.06 -17.74
N VAL A 396 -2.00 11.84 -16.78
CA VAL A 396 -2.78 10.61 -16.57
C VAL A 396 -4.25 10.95 -16.28
N ALA A 397 -4.72 12.08 -16.82
CA ALA A 397 -6.10 12.50 -16.62
C ALA A 397 -7.09 11.51 -17.27
N SER A 398 -8.26 11.34 -16.66
CA SER A 398 -9.36 10.52 -17.20
C SER A 398 -9.10 9.01 -17.36
N GLN A 399 -8.14 8.46 -16.61
CA GLN A 399 -7.75 7.04 -16.67
C GLN A 399 -8.54 6.14 -15.70
N GLY A 400 -9.24 6.70 -14.72
CA GLY A 400 -9.94 5.93 -13.68
C GLY A 400 -9.03 5.42 -12.56
N LEU A 401 -7.81 5.95 -12.45
CA LEU A 401 -6.80 5.52 -11.49
C LEU A 401 -7.22 5.85 -10.06
N SER A 402 -6.90 4.95 -9.12
CA SER A 402 -7.09 5.18 -7.67
C SER A 402 -5.79 5.12 -6.89
N ASN A 403 -4.79 4.37 -7.38
CA ASN A 403 -3.51 4.16 -6.74
C ASN A 403 -2.41 5.05 -7.37
N LEU A 404 -1.69 5.79 -6.51
CA LEU A 404 -0.57 6.64 -6.89
C LEU A 404 0.78 6.15 -6.32
N ASP A 405 0.83 4.99 -5.67
CA ASP A 405 2.03 4.45 -5.01
C ASP A 405 3.29 4.48 -5.90
N PRO A 406 3.23 4.12 -7.20
CA PRO A 406 4.40 4.18 -8.07
C PRO A 406 5.03 5.59 -8.22
N LEU A 407 4.23 6.65 -8.07
CA LEU A 407 4.72 8.03 -8.15
C LEU A 407 5.72 8.37 -7.03
N SER A 408 5.72 7.61 -5.92
CA SER A 408 6.69 7.79 -4.83
C SER A 408 8.15 7.61 -5.29
N LYS A 409 8.37 6.98 -6.46
CA LYS A 409 9.67 6.76 -7.08
C LYS A 409 10.08 7.83 -8.10
N LEU A 410 9.30 8.90 -8.26
CA LEU A 410 9.55 9.99 -9.22
C LEU A 410 9.92 11.31 -8.51
N PRO A 411 11.12 11.42 -7.92
CA PRO A 411 11.51 12.59 -7.12
C PRO A 411 11.62 13.90 -7.94
N ASN A 412 11.73 13.79 -9.26
CA ASN A 412 11.89 14.93 -10.18
C ASN A 412 10.57 15.46 -10.75
N LEU A 413 9.43 14.84 -10.41
CA LEU A 413 8.13 15.22 -10.95
C LEU A 413 7.77 16.63 -10.48
N LYS A 414 7.45 17.50 -11.45
CA LYS A 414 7.06 18.91 -11.23
C LYS A 414 5.61 19.19 -11.57
N VAL A 415 5.08 18.50 -12.59
CA VAL A 415 3.72 18.71 -13.08
C VAL A 415 2.98 17.40 -13.14
N LEU A 416 1.82 17.33 -12.49
CA LEU A 416 0.92 16.18 -12.54
C LEU A 416 -0.47 16.62 -12.99
N PHE A 417 -0.91 16.08 -14.13
CA PHE A 417 -2.30 16.13 -14.57
C PHE A 417 -2.98 14.80 -14.18
N GLY A 418 -3.68 14.79 -13.06
CA GLY A 418 -4.34 13.62 -12.47
C GLY A 418 -5.86 13.77 -12.35
N SER A 419 -6.46 14.72 -13.06
CA SER A 419 -7.89 15.03 -13.00
C SER A 419 -8.78 13.91 -13.53
N ASN A 420 -10.04 13.87 -13.09
CA ASN A 420 -11.06 12.92 -13.55
C ASN A 420 -10.66 11.44 -13.35
N ASN A 421 -10.21 11.13 -12.14
CA ASN A 421 -9.80 9.79 -11.71
C ASN A 421 -10.60 9.35 -10.47
N SER A 422 -10.19 8.27 -9.80
CA SER A 422 -10.78 7.79 -8.54
C SER A 422 -9.78 7.86 -7.36
N ILE A 423 -8.88 8.85 -7.39
CA ILE A 423 -7.82 9.04 -6.39
C ILE A 423 -8.44 9.41 -5.04
N GLN A 424 -7.97 8.78 -3.97
CA GLN A 424 -8.39 9.05 -2.58
C GLN A 424 -7.20 9.38 -1.68
N ASP A 425 -6.08 8.67 -1.87
CA ASP A 425 -4.88 8.80 -1.05
C ASP A 425 -3.81 9.62 -1.79
N LEU A 426 -3.33 10.68 -1.13
CA LEU A 426 -2.27 11.55 -1.65
C LEU A 426 -0.93 11.31 -0.96
N SER A 427 -0.84 10.36 -0.03
CA SER A 427 0.39 10.03 0.70
C SER A 427 1.59 9.74 -0.22
N PRO A 428 1.44 9.03 -1.36
CA PRO A 428 2.56 8.77 -2.27
C PRO A 428 3.21 10.04 -2.83
N LEU A 429 2.46 11.14 -2.97
CA LEU A 429 2.97 12.40 -3.49
C LEU A 429 3.96 13.08 -2.53
N SER A 430 4.03 12.69 -1.26
CA SER A 430 4.95 13.29 -0.28
C SER A 430 6.44 13.14 -0.65
N GLN A 431 6.76 12.17 -1.51
CA GLN A 431 8.12 11.97 -2.03
C GLN A 431 8.43 12.84 -3.27
N CYS A 432 7.40 13.35 -3.94
CA CYS A 432 7.51 14.23 -5.12
C CYS A 432 7.71 15.69 -4.69
N ARG A 433 8.78 15.97 -3.93
CA ARG A 433 8.99 17.28 -3.27
C ARG A 433 9.16 18.47 -4.21
N ASN A 434 9.42 18.20 -5.49
CA ASN A 434 9.60 19.21 -6.53
C ASN A 434 8.30 19.54 -7.28
N LEU A 435 7.15 19.03 -6.85
CA LEU A 435 5.86 19.33 -7.47
C LEU A 435 5.52 20.82 -7.36
N GLU A 436 5.33 21.45 -8.52
CA GLU A 436 5.00 22.86 -8.70
C GLU A 436 3.54 23.04 -9.16
N THR A 437 3.03 22.13 -9.98
CA THR A 437 1.67 22.22 -10.54
C THR A 437 0.93 20.89 -10.42
N LEU A 438 -0.23 20.90 -9.78
CA LEU A 438 -1.08 19.73 -9.61
C LEU A 438 -2.52 20.02 -10.06
N TYR A 439 -3.01 19.21 -10.98
CA TYR A 439 -4.41 19.16 -11.36
C TYR A 439 -5.00 17.84 -10.88
N LEU A 440 -5.84 17.89 -9.85
CA LEU A 440 -6.46 16.74 -9.18
C LEU A 440 -7.99 16.88 -9.09
N ASN A 441 -8.57 17.76 -9.90
CA ASN A 441 -10.00 17.99 -9.92
C ASN A 441 -10.78 16.74 -10.35
N ALA A 442 -12.04 16.62 -9.90
CA ALA A 442 -12.90 15.47 -10.17
C ALA A 442 -12.27 14.12 -9.73
N ASN A 443 -12.00 14.00 -8.43
CA ASN A 443 -11.49 12.79 -7.79
C ASN A 443 -12.32 12.48 -6.53
N LYS A 444 -11.84 11.58 -5.66
CA LYS A 444 -12.49 11.19 -4.39
C LYS A 444 -11.66 11.63 -3.17
N ILE A 445 -10.87 12.69 -3.30
CA ILE A 445 -9.94 13.17 -2.26
C ILE A 445 -10.72 13.86 -1.14
N SER A 446 -10.50 13.44 0.10
CA SER A 446 -11.08 14.10 1.29
C SER A 446 -10.03 14.69 2.24
N ASN A 447 -8.83 14.10 2.27
CA ASN A 447 -7.71 14.53 3.10
C ASN A 447 -6.57 15.04 2.22
N ILE A 448 -6.23 16.33 2.37
CA ILE A 448 -5.12 16.97 1.64
C ILE A 448 -3.91 17.29 2.52
N SER A 449 -3.89 16.82 3.77
CA SER A 449 -2.75 17.00 4.69
C SER A 449 -1.40 16.55 4.11
N PRO A 450 -1.32 15.47 3.29
CA PRO A 450 -0.05 15.08 2.65
C PRO A 450 0.57 16.18 1.76
N LEU A 451 -0.25 17.07 1.20
CA LEU A 451 0.25 18.16 0.34
C LEU A 451 0.96 19.27 1.12
N ALA A 452 0.78 19.36 2.44
CA ALA A 452 1.38 20.40 3.27
C ALA A 452 2.93 20.39 3.27
N LEU A 453 3.53 19.25 2.89
CA LEU A 453 4.98 19.06 2.80
C LEU A 453 5.57 19.45 1.42
N LEU A 454 4.72 19.71 0.42
CA LEU A 454 5.12 20.01 -0.95
C LEU A 454 5.29 21.52 -1.15
N LEU A 455 6.38 22.05 -0.59
CA LEU A 455 6.61 23.49 -0.43
C LEU A 455 6.80 24.26 -1.76
N GLU A 456 6.98 23.54 -2.87
CA GLU A 456 7.21 24.07 -4.20
C GLU A 456 5.92 24.31 -5.00
N ILE A 457 4.75 23.89 -4.49
CA ILE A 457 3.47 24.03 -5.19
C ILE A 457 3.15 25.52 -5.43
N GLU A 458 2.91 25.87 -6.69
CA GLU A 458 2.45 27.17 -7.15
C GLU A 458 0.98 27.15 -7.60
N THR A 459 0.55 26.05 -8.24
CA THR A 459 -0.80 25.88 -8.79
C THR A 459 -1.39 24.56 -8.31
N LEU A 460 -2.56 24.62 -7.68
CA LEU A 460 -3.27 23.44 -7.18
C LEU A 460 -4.76 23.51 -7.53
N TRP A 461 -5.24 22.58 -8.34
CA TRP A 461 -6.66 22.45 -8.64
C TRP A 461 -7.23 21.17 -8.02
N ILE A 462 -8.14 21.34 -7.06
CA ILE A 462 -8.73 20.27 -6.24
C ILE A 462 -10.26 20.39 -6.19
N ASP A 463 -10.88 21.14 -7.11
CA ASP A 463 -12.33 21.22 -7.21
C ASP A 463 -12.96 19.85 -7.53
N GLN A 464 -14.28 19.75 -7.36
CA GLN A 464 -15.01 18.49 -7.52
C GLN A 464 -14.43 17.30 -6.71
N ASN A 465 -13.95 17.58 -5.50
CA ASN A 465 -13.54 16.59 -4.51
C ASN A 465 -14.32 16.78 -3.19
N PRO A 466 -14.52 15.73 -2.37
CA PRO A 466 -15.20 15.82 -1.07
C PRO A 466 -14.35 16.44 0.06
N ILE A 467 -13.58 17.50 -0.24
CA ILE A 467 -12.69 18.18 0.72
C ILE A 467 -13.49 19.18 1.56
N LYS A 468 -13.26 19.14 2.88
CA LYS A 468 -13.91 20.03 3.85
C LYS A 468 -12.95 20.99 4.56
N ASP A 469 -11.65 20.76 4.44
CA ASP A 469 -10.62 21.56 5.11
C ASP A 469 -9.43 21.82 4.17
N ILE A 470 -9.13 23.11 3.94
CA ILE A 470 -7.98 23.57 3.16
C ILE A 470 -6.89 24.24 4.01
N LEU A 471 -7.06 24.30 5.33
CA LEU A 471 -6.06 24.88 6.24
C LEU A 471 -4.69 24.18 6.22
N PRO A 472 -4.56 22.87 5.91
CA PRO A 472 -3.25 22.26 5.72
C PRO A 472 -2.38 22.96 4.65
N LEU A 473 -3.00 23.66 3.69
CA LEU A 473 -2.28 24.36 2.62
C LEU A 473 -1.69 25.72 3.06
N THR A 474 -1.97 26.19 4.28
CA THR A 474 -1.53 27.50 4.75
C THR A 474 -0.01 27.67 4.80
N GLY A 475 0.73 26.57 4.98
CA GLY A 475 2.20 26.55 4.95
C GLY A 475 2.83 26.67 3.55
N LEU A 476 2.06 26.55 2.47
CA LEU A 476 2.58 26.51 1.10
C LEU A 476 2.91 27.90 0.55
N LYS A 477 4.05 28.46 0.95
CA LYS A 477 4.44 29.86 0.67
C LYS A 477 4.52 30.23 -0.82
N LYS A 478 4.70 29.25 -1.71
CA LYS A 478 4.78 29.47 -3.17
C LYS A 478 3.43 29.37 -3.88
N LEU A 479 2.37 28.93 -3.19
CA LEU A 479 1.04 28.76 -3.76
C LEU A 479 0.50 30.13 -4.24
N LYS A 480 0.14 30.22 -5.52
CA LYS A 480 -0.39 31.42 -6.18
C LYS A 480 -1.83 31.21 -6.65
N GLU A 481 -2.15 30.03 -7.18
CA GLU A 481 -3.48 29.72 -7.70
C GLU A 481 -4.05 28.44 -7.06
N LEU A 482 -5.28 28.54 -6.56
CA LEU A 482 -5.99 27.45 -5.89
C LEU A 482 -7.44 27.35 -6.41
N GLN A 483 -7.79 26.24 -7.04
CA GLN A 483 -9.19 25.88 -7.31
C GLN A 483 -9.71 24.95 -6.22
N ILE A 484 -10.79 25.34 -5.56
CA ILE A 484 -11.36 24.63 -4.40
C ILE A 484 -12.73 24.05 -4.70
N PRO A 485 -13.20 23.03 -3.97
CA PRO A 485 -14.55 22.53 -4.14
C PRO A 485 -15.63 23.57 -3.84
N GLY A 486 -16.64 23.67 -4.69
CA GLY A 486 -17.80 24.54 -4.47
C GLY A 486 -18.62 24.28 -3.19
N LYS A 487 -18.38 23.14 -2.50
CA LYS A 487 -19.04 22.76 -1.23
C LYS A 487 -18.17 22.98 0.02
N LEU A 488 -17.06 23.71 -0.08
CA LEU A 488 -16.18 23.99 1.06
C LEU A 488 -16.92 24.78 2.17
N PRO A 489 -16.76 24.44 3.46
CA PRO A 489 -17.32 25.22 4.57
C PRO A 489 -16.87 26.69 4.55
N LYS A 490 -17.82 27.62 4.70
CA LYS A 490 -17.54 29.07 4.64
C LYS A 490 -16.49 29.52 5.65
N GLU A 491 -16.56 29.02 6.88
CA GLU A 491 -15.61 29.36 7.95
C GLU A 491 -14.18 28.96 7.59
N ASN A 492 -14.02 27.78 6.97
CA ASN A 492 -12.72 27.28 6.53
C ASN A 492 -12.12 28.16 5.42
N LEU A 493 -12.94 28.54 4.45
CA LEU A 493 -12.55 29.46 3.37
C LEU A 493 -12.12 30.83 3.90
N GLU A 494 -12.91 31.42 4.80
CA GLU A 494 -12.61 32.76 5.34
C GLU A 494 -11.36 32.74 6.24
N GLN A 495 -11.15 31.66 7.01
CA GLN A 495 -9.91 31.47 7.76
C GLN A 495 -8.70 31.32 6.83
N PHE A 496 -8.83 30.55 5.75
CA PHE A 496 -7.75 30.41 4.77
C PHE A 496 -7.41 31.74 4.10
N LYS A 497 -8.40 32.51 3.63
CA LYS A 497 -8.20 33.85 3.03
C LYS A 497 -7.52 34.82 4.00
N LYS A 498 -7.85 34.76 5.30
CA LYS A 498 -7.20 35.58 6.32
C LYS A 498 -5.72 35.24 6.48
N LEU A 499 -5.37 33.95 6.40
CA LEU A 499 -3.99 33.47 6.54
C LEU A 499 -3.19 33.62 5.25
N ARG A 500 -3.84 33.52 4.09
CA ARG A 500 -3.26 33.51 2.74
C ARG A 500 -4.00 34.44 1.78
N PRO A 501 -3.99 35.76 2.02
CA PRO A 501 -4.64 36.73 1.14
C PRO A 501 -3.93 36.89 -0.21
N ASP A 502 -2.72 36.35 -0.34
CA ASP A 502 -1.88 36.34 -1.53
C ASP A 502 -2.31 35.30 -2.59
N VAL A 503 -3.14 34.32 -2.22
CA VAL A 503 -3.56 33.22 -3.10
C VAL A 503 -4.80 33.60 -3.89
N LYS A 504 -4.77 33.45 -5.22
CA LYS A 504 -5.93 33.57 -6.09
C LYS A 504 -6.79 32.32 -5.97
N ILE A 505 -8.01 32.48 -5.46
CA ILE A 505 -8.96 31.37 -5.23
C ILE A 505 -10.07 31.41 -6.30
N SER A 506 -10.38 30.24 -6.87
CA SER A 506 -11.50 29.99 -7.78
C SER A 506 -12.26 28.70 -7.39
N PHE A 507 -13.46 28.50 -7.95
CA PHE A 507 -14.40 27.42 -7.56
C PHE A 507 -14.69 26.45 -8.70
#